data_AF-A0A4Q4UIW6-F1
#
_entry.id   AF-A0A4Q4UIW6-F1
#
_cell.length_a   1.000
_cell.length_b   1.000
_cell.length_c   1.000
_cell.angle_alpha   90.00
_cell.angle_beta   90.00
_cell.angle_gamma   90.00
#
_symmetry.space_group_name_H-M   'P 1'
#
loop_
_entity.id
_entity.type
_entity.pdbx_description
1 polymer ?
#
loop_
_entity_poly.entity_id
_entity_poly.type
_entity_poly.pdbx_seq_one_letter_code
_entity_poly.pdbx_strand_id
1 'polypeptide(L)'
;MVGPACFRALREVVGFSLLSWAHQLLNPGKPQGLVPVFDTAPALTDYVKSRLQEALDANNGQHPRVIVVLRRCGKGAVDFCSAVGLPQESALKWDMAETAPGGPFQEIAASDVFLNCVYLGAHRIPPFVTHESLSLPGRRLRVTCDVSCDTNSENNPIPVYSSYSSFENPTTPASPQLDSPEPRVIVIDRLPTLVARECSEEYSILLLPNLLTLYRRDRGGAWKRAEQTYRIVRREQRSQHREES
;
A
#
# COMPACT_ATOMS: atom_id res chain seq x y z
N MET A 1 -15.30 11.34 -18.55
CA MET A 1 -15.60 10.62 -17.30
C MET A 1 -14.62 9.47 -17.18
N VAL A 2 -13.73 9.49 -16.18
CA VAL A 2 -12.91 8.31 -15.85
C VAL A 2 -13.87 7.32 -15.19
N GLY A 3 -14.10 6.18 -15.83
CA GLY A 3 -15.02 5.15 -15.32
C GLY A 3 -14.53 4.53 -13.99
N PRO A 4 -15.39 3.77 -13.30
CA PRO A 4 -15.14 3.21 -11.96
C PRO A 4 -14.05 2.11 -11.87
N ALA A 5 -13.16 2.01 -12.86
CA ALA A 5 -12.15 0.95 -12.94
C ALA A 5 -10.87 1.24 -12.13
N CYS A 6 -10.67 2.46 -11.59
CA CYS A 6 -9.44 2.81 -10.86
C CYS A 6 -9.44 2.32 -9.38
N PHE A 7 -10.45 1.57 -8.95
CA PHE A 7 -10.78 1.42 -7.53
C PHE A 7 -10.48 0.04 -6.93
N ARG A 8 -9.96 -0.96 -7.64
CA ARG A 8 -9.84 -2.33 -7.05
C ARG A 8 -8.44 -2.74 -6.60
N ALA A 9 -7.36 -2.15 -7.11
CA ALA A 9 -5.99 -2.52 -6.75
C ALA A 9 -5.69 -2.40 -5.23
N LEU A 10 -6.37 -1.51 -4.51
CA LEU A 10 -6.17 -1.36 -3.06
C LEU A 10 -6.90 -2.39 -2.20
N ARG A 11 -7.81 -3.17 -2.78
CA ARG A 11 -8.49 -4.28 -2.08
C ARG A 11 -7.50 -5.33 -1.64
N GLU A 12 -6.59 -5.69 -2.54
CA GLU A 12 -5.52 -6.65 -2.31
C GLU A 12 -4.62 -6.21 -1.17
N VAL A 13 -4.19 -4.94 -1.20
CA VAL A 13 -3.33 -4.37 -0.16
C VAL A 13 -3.99 -4.41 1.22
N VAL A 14 -5.27 -4.01 1.31
CA VAL A 14 -6.01 -4.06 2.57
C VAL A 14 -6.20 -5.51 3.02
N GLY A 15 -6.62 -6.40 2.12
CA GLY A 15 -6.79 -7.82 2.43
C GLY A 15 -5.53 -8.47 2.95
N PHE A 16 -4.40 -8.21 2.29
CA PHE A 16 -3.09 -8.68 2.72
C PHE A 16 -2.70 -8.16 4.10
N SER A 17 -2.90 -6.87 4.34
CA SER A 17 -2.61 -6.24 5.65
C SER A 17 -3.47 -6.83 6.77
N LEU A 18 -4.75 -7.10 6.50
CA LEU A 18 -5.66 -7.75 7.45
C LEU A 18 -5.30 -9.21 7.70
N LEU A 19 -4.85 -9.94 6.68
CA LEU A 19 -4.32 -11.31 6.85
C LEU A 19 -3.08 -11.32 7.73
N SER A 20 -2.16 -10.36 7.54
CA SER A 20 -0.98 -10.22 8.40
C SER A 20 -1.34 -9.90 9.84
N TRP A 21 -2.32 -9.01 10.04
CA TRP A 21 -2.81 -8.66 11.37
C TRP A 21 -3.47 -9.86 12.06
N ALA A 22 -4.34 -10.56 11.34
CA ALA A 22 -4.99 -11.78 11.84
C ALA A 22 -3.95 -12.86 12.19
N HIS A 23 -2.96 -13.07 11.32
CA HIS A 23 -1.89 -14.05 11.57
C HIS A 23 -1.08 -13.72 12.82
N GLN A 24 -0.73 -12.46 13.07
CA GLN A 24 -0.01 -12.07 14.28
C GLN A 24 -0.79 -12.36 15.58
N LEU A 25 -2.11 -12.18 15.56
CA LEU A 25 -2.95 -12.49 16.72
C LEU A 25 -3.09 -14.00 16.94
N LEU A 26 -3.30 -14.75 15.85
CA LEU A 26 -3.53 -16.19 15.91
C LEU A 26 -2.24 -16.99 16.12
N ASN A 27 -1.08 -16.45 15.70
CA ASN A 27 0.21 -17.12 15.71
C ASN A 27 1.32 -16.20 16.26
N PRO A 28 1.27 -15.82 17.55
CA PRO A 28 2.25 -14.91 18.14
C PRO A 28 3.67 -15.47 18.03
N GLY A 29 4.62 -14.62 17.62
CA GLY A 29 6.03 -14.98 17.47
C GLY A 29 6.37 -15.84 16.24
N LYS A 30 5.37 -16.21 15.41
CA LYS A 30 5.62 -16.97 14.18
C LYS A 30 5.63 -16.05 12.95
N PRO A 31 6.62 -16.18 12.05
CA PRO A 31 6.59 -15.48 10.78
C PRO A 31 5.36 -15.90 9.97
N GLN A 32 4.82 -14.99 9.16
CA GLN A 32 3.76 -15.31 8.23
C GLN A 32 4.36 -16.03 7.03
N GLY A 33 3.74 -17.13 6.61
CA GLY A 33 4.14 -17.84 5.39
C GLY A 33 3.52 -17.26 4.13
N LEU A 34 3.68 -17.99 3.03
CA LEU A 34 3.13 -17.65 1.71
C LEU A 34 1.65 -17.27 1.78
N VAL A 35 1.30 -16.14 1.19
CA VAL A 35 -0.10 -15.76 1.00
C VAL A 35 -0.67 -16.43 -0.25
N PRO A 36 -1.84 -17.09 -0.17
CA PRO A 36 -2.46 -17.71 -1.33
C PRO A 36 -2.75 -16.70 -2.44
N VAL A 37 -2.69 -17.17 -3.69
CA VAL A 37 -3.20 -16.44 -4.87
C VAL A 37 -4.67 -16.80 -5.06
N PHE A 38 -5.47 -15.84 -5.51
CA PHE A 38 -6.91 -16.02 -5.68
C PHE A 38 -7.30 -15.81 -7.14
N ASP A 39 -8.13 -16.70 -7.67
CA ASP A 39 -8.62 -16.60 -9.05
C ASP A 39 -9.61 -15.46 -9.25
N THR A 40 -10.25 -15.00 -8.18
CA THR A 40 -11.27 -13.94 -8.22
C THR A 40 -11.27 -13.07 -6.97
N ALA A 41 -11.70 -11.82 -7.11
CA ALA A 41 -11.86 -10.91 -5.97
C ALA A 41 -12.81 -11.41 -4.86
N PRO A 42 -13.98 -12.03 -5.14
CA PRO A 42 -14.83 -12.61 -4.09
C PRO A 42 -14.14 -13.71 -3.28
N ALA A 43 -13.35 -14.58 -3.93
CA ALA A 43 -12.60 -15.62 -3.22
C ALA A 43 -11.59 -15.03 -2.23
N LEU A 44 -10.90 -13.95 -2.61
CA LEU A 44 -10.06 -13.18 -1.70
C LEU A 44 -10.88 -12.60 -0.54
N THR A 45 -12.02 -11.96 -0.81
CA THR A 45 -12.88 -11.37 0.22
C THR A 45 -13.36 -12.42 1.23
N ASP A 46 -13.85 -13.56 0.77
CA ASP A 46 -14.35 -14.64 1.63
C ASP A 46 -13.23 -15.22 2.50
N TYR A 47 -12.04 -15.41 1.92
CA TYR A 47 -10.87 -15.88 2.65
C TYR A 47 -10.43 -14.90 3.74
N VAL A 48 -10.32 -13.60 3.40
CA VAL A 48 -9.96 -12.56 4.38
C VAL A 48 -11.01 -12.48 5.48
N LYS A 49 -12.30 -12.54 5.13
CA LYS A 49 -13.40 -12.52 6.11
C LYS A 49 -13.34 -13.69 7.08
N SER A 50 -13.05 -14.90 6.61
CA SER A 50 -12.88 -16.08 7.47
C SER A 50 -11.73 -15.89 8.47
N ARG A 51 -10.56 -15.43 7.99
CA ARG A 51 -9.39 -15.21 8.85
C ARG A 51 -9.57 -14.04 9.81
N LEU A 52 -10.26 -13.00 9.37
CA LEU A 52 -10.62 -11.87 10.20
C LEU A 52 -11.53 -12.32 11.34
N GLN A 53 -12.54 -13.15 11.07
CA GLN A 53 -13.43 -13.67 12.12
C GLN A 53 -12.67 -14.46 13.19
N GLU A 54 -11.79 -15.39 12.80
CA GLU A 54 -10.94 -16.13 13.73
C GLU A 54 -10.12 -15.18 14.62
N ALA A 55 -9.54 -14.13 14.03
CA ALA A 55 -8.76 -13.14 14.77
C ALA A 55 -9.60 -12.24 15.68
N LEU A 56 -10.84 -11.92 15.29
CA LEU A 56 -11.79 -11.19 16.14
C LEU A 56 -12.14 -12.02 17.38
N ASP A 57 -12.40 -13.32 17.21
CA ASP A 57 -12.69 -14.22 18.32
C ASP A 57 -11.50 -14.29 19.29
N ALA A 58 -10.27 -14.30 18.77
CA ALA A 58 -9.04 -14.22 19.58
C ALA A 58 -8.77 -12.83 20.19
N ASN A 59 -9.44 -11.78 19.70
CA ASN A 59 -9.26 -10.38 20.11
C ASN A 59 -10.49 -9.80 20.82
N ASN A 60 -11.26 -10.65 21.53
CA ASN A 60 -12.46 -10.25 22.28
C ASN A 60 -13.51 -9.49 21.44
N GLY A 61 -13.63 -9.85 20.16
CA GLY A 61 -14.53 -9.20 19.20
C GLY A 61 -14.13 -7.78 18.80
N GLN A 62 -12.95 -7.30 19.17
CA GLN A 62 -12.51 -5.95 18.84
C GLN A 62 -11.98 -5.87 17.40
N HIS A 63 -12.66 -5.06 16.58
CA HIS A 63 -12.23 -4.81 15.21
C HIS A 63 -10.91 -4.01 15.14
N PRO A 64 -10.03 -4.32 14.18
CA PRO A 64 -8.83 -3.53 13.95
C PRO A 64 -9.18 -2.14 13.42
N ARG A 65 -8.55 -1.12 13.98
CA ARG A 65 -8.53 0.23 13.42
C ARG A 65 -7.52 0.28 12.28
N VAL A 66 -8.00 0.55 11.08
CA VAL A 66 -7.22 0.61 9.84
C VAL A 66 -7.12 2.07 9.41
N ILE A 67 -5.91 2.60 9.29
CA ILE A 67 -5.65 3.91 8.69
C ILE A 67 -5.11 3.71 7.28
N VAL A 68 -5.70 4.38 6.30
CA VAL A 68 -5.26 4.33 4.90
C VAL A 68 -5.00 5.76 4.42
N VAL A 69 -3.74 6.09 4.11
CA VAL A 69 -3.33 7.39 3.57
C VAL A 69 -3.32 7.32 2.04
N LEU A 70 -4.15 8.14 1.40
CA LEU A 70 -4.54 7.97 -0.01
C LEU A 70 -4.53 9.32 -0.73
N ARG A 71 -4.00 9.38 -1.96
CA ARG A 71 -4.10 10.59 -2.80
C ARG A 71 -5.17 10.51 -3.91
N ARG A 72 -5.46 9.32 -4.44
CA ARG A 72 -6.41 9.14 -5.59
C ARG A 72 -7.28 7.88 -5.56
N CYS A 73 -6.90 6.81 -4.85
CA CYS A 73 -7.57 5.50 -4.97
C CYS A 73 -8.38 5.06 -3.73
N GLY A 74 -8.70 5.97 -2.80
CA GLY A 74 -9.17 5.59 -1.46
C GLY A 74 -10.45 4.79 -1.32
N LYS A 75 -11.34 4.86 -2.31
CA LYS A 75 -12.63 4.16 -2.26
C LYS A 75 -12.45 2.64 -2.22
N GLY A 76 -11.46 2.11 -2.94
CA GLY A 76 -11.19 0.67 -2.97
C GLY A 76 -10.85 0.05 -1.63
N ALA A 77 -10.06 0.75 -0.83
CA ALA A 77 -9.61 0.29 0.47
C ALA A 77 -10.77 0.25 1.48
N VAL A 78 -11.55 1.34 1.57
CA VAL A 78 -12.70 1.44 2.48
C VAL A 78 -13.81 0.47 2.06
N ASP A 79 -14.12 0.39 0.77
CA ASP A 79 -15.12 -0.56 0.25
C ASP A 79 -14.72 -2.00 0.60
N PHE A 80 -13.42 -2.34 0.55
CA PHE A 80 -12.95 -3.67 0.94
C PHE A 80 -13.08 -3.92 2.44
N CYS A 81 -12.74 -2.94 3.28
CA CYS A 81 -12.94 -3.05 4.72
C CYS A 81 -14.40 -3.39 5.04
N SER A 82 -15.35 -2.66 4.44
CA SER A 82 -16.78 -2.96 4.60
C SER A 82 -17.16 -4.34 4.05
N ALA A 83 -16.61 -4.75 2.91
CA ALA A 83 -16.89 -6.06 2.29
C ALA A 83 -16.45 -7.24 3.19
N VAL A 84 -15.36 -7.10 3.93
CA VAL A 84 -14.90 -8.12 4.89
C VAL A 84 -15.57 -8.02 6.26
N GLY A 85 -16.48 -7.05 6.45
CA GLY A 85 -17.28 -6.91 7.66
C GLY A 85 -16.69 -5.99 8.73
N LEU A 86 -15.74 -5.12 8.40
CA LEU A 86 -15.27 -4.08 9.32
C LEU A 86 -16.31 -2.95 9.43
N PRO A 87 -16.60 -2.47 10.65
CA PRO A 87 -17.40 -1.27 10.84
C PRO A 87 -16.77 -0.06 10.14
N GLN A 88 -17.59 0.89 9.70
CA GLN A 88 -17.13 2.03 8.92
C GLN A 88 -16.16 2.91 9.72
N GLU A 89 -16.39 3.05 11.02
CA GLU A 89 -15.55 3.76 11.97
C GLU A 89 -14.17 3.12 12.19
N SER A 90 -14.02 1.84 11.89
CA SER A 90 -12.75 1.13 11.98
C SER A 90 -11.83 1.46 10.81
N ALA A 91 -12.36 1.91 9.66
CA ALA A 91 -11.58 2.23 8.46
C ALA A 91 -11.46 3.74 8.24
N LEU A 92 -10.36 4.32 8.71
CA LEU A 92 -10.07 5.73 8.59
C LEU A 92 -9.37 6.04 7.27
N LYS A 93 -10.03 6.87 6.46
CA LYS A 93 -9.48 7.40 5.21
C LYS A 93 -8.78 8.73 5.49
N TRP A 94 -7.47 8.77 5.27
CA TRP A 94 -6.66 9.97 5.37
C TRP A 94 -6.24 10.46 3.97
N ASP A 95 -6.17 11.77 3.82
CA ASP A 95 -5.68 12.47 2.64
C ASP A 95 -4.81 13.67 3.08
N MET A 96 -4.62 14.64 2.20
CA MET A 96 -3.81 15.83 2.44
C MET A 96 -4.28 16.63 3.66
N ALA A 97 -5.56 16.64 3.99
CA ALA A 97 -6.08 17.38 5.15
C ALA A 97 -5.52 16.83 6.47
N GLU A 98 -5.49 15.51 6.63
CA GLU A 98 -5.00 14.85 7.84
C GLU A 98 -3.47 14.83 7.91
N THR A 99 -2.81 14.79 6.75
CA THR A 99 -1.34 14.72 6.66
C THR A 99 -0.64 16.08 6.61
N ALA A 100 -1.34 17.16 6.27
CA ALA A 100 -0.78 18.52 6.15
C ALA A 100 -0.07 19.05 7.41
N PRO A 101 -0.51 18.74 8.65
CA PRO A 101 0.20 19.16 9.86
C PRO A 101 1.64 18.65 9.95
N GLY A 102 1.97 17.56 9.24
CA GLY A 102 3.25 16.87 9.34
C GLY A 102 3.29 15.89 10.53
N GLY A 103 3.92 14.75 10.32
CA GLY A 103 4.07 13.72 11.36
C GLY A 103 5.22 14.00 12.34
N PRO A 104 5.51 13.07 13.26
CA PRO A 104 4.90 11.74 13.37
C PRO A 104 3.46 11.78 13.91
N PHE A 105 2.60 10.92 13.37
CA PHE A 105 1.18 10.87 13.74
C PHE A 105 0.92 9.82 14.83
N GLN A 106 0.45 10.27 15.99
CA GLN A 106 0.12 9.38 17.11
C GLN A 106 -1.05 8.47 16.78
N GLU A 107 -1.96 8.92 15.93
CA GLU A 107 -3.10 8.15 15.43
C GLU A 107 -2.65 6.89 14.69
N ILE A 108 -1.52 6.96 13.97
CA ILE A 108 -0.94 5.79 13.30
C ILE A 108 -0.45 4.77 14.34
N ALA A 109 0.31 5.21 15.36
CA ALA A 109 0.77 4.32 16.42
C ALA A 109 -0.38 3.71 17.26
N ALA A 110 -1.50 4.45 17.39
CA ALA A 110 -2.71 4.02 18.10
C ALA A 110 -3.69 3.18 17.24
N SER A 111 -3.46 3.08 15.93
CA SER A 111 -4.21 2.17 15.04
C SER A 111 -3.69 0.74 15.16
N ASP A 112 -4.33 -0.23 14.52
CA ASP A 112 -3.86 -1.63 14.48
C ASP A 112 -3.17 -1.96 13.15
N VAL A 113 -3.65 -1.33 12.06
CA VAL A 113 -3.12 -1.50 10.69
C VAL A 113 -2.98 -0.12 10.03
N PHE A 114 -1.82 0.13 9.44
CA PHE A 114 -1.53 1.35 8.69
C PHE A 114 -1.14 1.06 7.26
N LEU A 115 -1.76 1.74 6.30
CA LEU A 115 -1.48 1.61 4.87
C LEU A 115 -1.05 2.96 4.30
N ASN A 116 0.19 3.03 3.79
CA ASN A 116 0.64 4.16 2.99
C ASN A 116 0.47 3.86 1.50
N CYS A 117 -0.35 4.67 0.84
CA CYS A 117 -0.58 4.60 -0.59
C CYS A 117 -0.25 5.93 -1.29
N VAL A 118 0.63 6.73 -0.70
CA VAL A 118 1.09 8.00 -1.27
C VAL A 118 2.61 7.98 -1.46
N TYR A 119 3.02 8.16 -2.71
CA TYR A 119 4.40 8.50 -3.05
C TYR A 119 4.61 10.00 -2.88
N LEU A 120 5.62 10.37 -2.07
CA LEU A 120 5.90 11.76 -1.70
C LEU A 120 7.03 12.39 -2.51
N GLY A 121 7.71 11.59 -3.35
CA GLY A 121 8.72 12.09 -4.28
C GLY A 121 9.98 12.62 -3.59
N ALA A 122 10.67 13.51 -4.28
CA ALA A 122 11.99 14.03 -3.88
C ALA A 122 11.94 15.09 -2.76
N HIS A 123 10.75 15.57 -2.38
CA HIS A 123 10.62 16.57 -1.34
C HIS A 123 10.59 15.91 0.03
N ARG A 124 11.54 16.28 0.89
CA ARG A 124 11.56 15.83 2.28
C ARG A 124 10.35 16.36 3.02
N ILE A 125 9.58 15.45 3.61
CA ILE A 125 8.51 15.77 4.55
C ILE A 125 8.82 15.15 5.92
N PRO A 126 8.22 15.65 7.01
CA PRO A 126 8.25 14.93 8.28
C PRO A 126 7.68 13.51 8.11
N PRO A 127 8.34 12.48 8.67
CA PRO A 127 7.89 11.09 8.53
C PRO A 127 6.54 10.89 9.20
N PHE A 128 5.73 10.01 8.64
CA PHE A 128 4.42 9.63 9.19
C PHE A 128 4.56 8.91 10.52
N VAL A 129 5.58 8.07 10.64
CA VAL A 129 5.99 7.40 11.87
C VAL A 129 7.50 7.35 11.95
N THR A 130 8.04 7.39 13.15
CA THR A 130 9.45 7.14 13.45
C THR A 130 9.59 5.93 14.35
N HIS A 131 10.79 5.35 14.41
CA HIS A 131 11.10 4.32 15.40
C HIS A 131 10.76 4.78 16.83
N GLU A 132 11.09 6.03 17.18
CA GLU A 132 10.75 6.63 18.47
C GLU A 132 9.23 6.66 18.70
N SER A 133 8.45 7.14 17.72
CA SER A 133 6.99 7.19 17.85
C SER A 133 6.35 5.81 18.04
N LEU A 134 6.96 4.76 17.47
CA LEU A 134 6.49 3.39 17.60
C LEU A 134 7.07 2.66 18.83
N SER A 135 8.06 3.25 19.50
CA SER A 135 8.65 2.73 20.74
C SER A 135 7.88 3.16 21.98
N LEU A 136 6.92 4.08 21.83
CA LEU A 136 6.13 4.57 22.96
C LEU A 136 5.23 3.48 23.56
N PRO A 137 5.06 3.46 24.89
CA PRO A 137 4.17 2.51 25.54
C PRO A 137 2.72 2.73 25.08
N GLY A 138 1.97 1.63 24.96
CA GLY A 138 0.57 1.68 24.51
C GLY A 138 0.39 1.69 22.98
N ARG A 139 1.45 1.52 22.19
CA ARG A 139 1.34 1.26 20.75
C ARG A 139 0.43 0.05 20.49
N ARG A 140 -0.52 0.24 19.59
CA ARG A 140 -1.39 -0.83 19.08
C ARG A 140 -1.00 -1.32 17.71
N LEU A 141 -0.32 -0.48 16.93
CA LEU A 141 -0.02 -0.73 15.52
C LEU A 141 0.80 -2.01 15.37
N ARG A 142 0.26 -3.01 14.65
CA ARG A 142 0.97 -4.29 14.44
C ARG A 142 1.42 -4.50 13.00
N VAL A 143 0.71 -3.89 12.04
CA VAL A 143 0.99 -4.06 10.62
C VAL A 143 1.06 -2.69 9.93
N THR A 144 2.16 -2.45 9.25
CA THR A 144 2.33 -1.32 8.33
C THR A 144 2.50 -1.86 6.92
N CYS A 145 1.71 -1.39 5.96
CA CYS A 145 1.88 -1.71 4.55
C CYS A 145 2.26 -0.45 3.78
N ASP A 146 3.48 -0.42 3.25
CA ASP A 146 3.97 0.68 2.43
C ASP A 146 3.90 0.30 0.95
N VAL A 147 2.81 0.69 0.29
CA VAL A 147 2.58 0.43 -1.15
C VAL A 147 3.44 1.35 -2.01
N SER A 148 3.78 2.53 -1.47
CA SER A 148 4.56 3.55 -2.18
C SER A 148 6.05 3.45 -1.83
N CYS A 149 6.48 2.27 -1.39
CA CYS A 149 7.82 2.03 -0.90
C CYS A 149 8.88 2.34 -1.96
N ASP A 150 9.91 3.06 -1.53
CA ASP A 150 11.16 3.23 -2.24
C ASP A 150 12.27 3.14 -1.18
N THR A 151 12.82 1.94 -0.98
CA THR A 151 13.86 1.72 0.05
C THR A 151 15.13 2.51 -0.22
N ASN A 152 15.33 3.01 -1.45
CA ASN A 152 16.50 3.78 -1.84
C ASN A 152 16.28 5.29 -1.65
N SER A 153 15.07 5.71 -1.26
CA SER A 153 14.75 7.10 -1.02
C SER A 153 15.14 7.53 0.40
N GLU A 154 15.99 8.55 0.51
CA GLU A 154 16.29 9.24 1.77
C GLU A 154 15.05 9.95 2.39
N ASN A 155 13.97 10.05 1.61
CA ASN A 155 12.71 10.71 1.99
C ASN A 155 11.58 9.72 2.24
N ASN A 156 11.90 8.49 2.62
CA ASN A 156 10.89 7.49 3.00
C ASN A 156 10.05 8.02 4.19
N PRO A 157 8.71 8.17 4.05
CA PRO A 157 7.85 8.65 5.13
C PRO A 157 7.70 7.65 6.29
N ILE A 158 8.15 6.41 6.14
CA ILE A 158 8.05 5.35 7.14
C ILE A 158 9.46 4.73 7.35
N PRO A 159 10.42 5.47 7.93
CA PRO A 159 11.80 5.03 8.15
C PRO A 159 11.91 4.03 9.31
N VAL A 160 11.26 2.86 9.18
CA VAL A 160 11.22 1.79 10.19
C VAL A 160 11.53 0.42 9.60
N TYR A 161 12.04 0.36 8.37
CA TYR A 161 12.44 -0.86 7.67
C TYR A 161 13.62 -0.57 6.73
N SER A 162 14.36 -1.60 6.36
CA SER A 162 15.57 -1.49 5.51
C SER A 162 15.61 -2.46 4.33
N SER A 163 14.63 -3.36 4.21
CA SER A 163 14.55 -4.36 3.14
C SER A 163 13.12 -4.56 2.65
N TYR A 164 13.00 -5.01 1.39
CA TYR A 164 11.73 -5.44 0.81
C TYR A 164 11.29 -6.80 1.37
N SER A 165 9.99 -6.98 1.53
CA SER A 165 9.36 -8.29 1.70
C SER A 165 9.07 -8.95 0.36
N SER A 166 8.73 -10.24 0.34
CA SER A 166 8.33 -10.99 -0.87
C SER A 166 6.98 -11.65 -0.67
N PHE A 167 6.40 -12.29 -1.69
CA PHE A 167 5.15 -13.04 -1.51
C PHE A 167 5.32 -14.27 -0.61
N GLU A 168 6.50 -14.91 -0.64
CA GLU A 168 6.86 -16.04 0.21
C GLU A 168 7.08 -15.63 1.66
N ASN A 169 7.70 -14.46 1.87
CA ASN A 169 7.94 -13.85 3.18
C ASN A 169 7.28 -12.46 3.20
N PRO A 170 5.95 -12.41 3.41
CA PRO A 170 5.10 -11.24 3.19
C PRO A 170 5.37 -10.06 4.10
N THR A 171 6.11 -10.28 5.17
CA THR A 171 6.38 -9.27 6.19
C THR A 171 7.85 -9.28 6.58
N THR A 172 8.44 -8.11 6.74
CA THR A 172 9.72 -7.91 7.43
C THR A 172 9.47 -7.34 8.83
N PRO A 173 10.34 -7.65 9.82
CA PRO A 173 10.27 -6.96 11.10
C PRO A 173 10.66 -5.48 10.93
N ALA A 174 10.20 -4.63 11.84
CA ALA A 174 10.72 -3.27 11.93
C ALA A 174 12.23 -3.27 12.26
N SER A 175 12.94 -2.26 11.76
CA SER A 175 14.37 -2.04 11.98
C SER A 175 14.62 -0.58 12.40
N PRO A 176 15.21 -0.33 13.58
CA PRO A 176 15.56 -1.30 14.62
C PRO A 176 14.36 -2.08 15.20
N GLN A 177 14.62 -3.20 15.87
CA GLN A 177 13.58 -4.07 16.41
C GLN A 177 12.81 -3.37 17.53
N LEU A 178 11.48 -3.46 17.46
CA LEU A 178 10.56 -2.84 18.41
C LEU A 178 9.92 -3.92 19.31
N ASP A 179 9.62 -3.51 20.55
CA ASP A 179 9.02 -4.37 21.58
C ASP A 179 7.57 -4.80 21.26
N SER A 180 6.98 -5.62 22.13
CA SER A 180 5.64 -6.20 21.94
C SER A 180 4.52 -5.14 21.94
N PRO A 181 3.52 -5.23 21.03
CA PRO A 181 3.39 -6.24 19.98
C PRO A 181 4.37 -6.02 18.82
N GLU A 182 5.05 -7.06 18.35
CA GLU A 182 6.03 -6.94 17.24
C GLU A 182 5.38 -6.27 16.01
N PRO A 183 5.84 -5.07 15.58
CA PRO A 183 5.36 -4.46 14.36
C PRO A 183 5.99 -5.12 13.14
N ARG A 184 5.14 -5.45 12.16
CA ARG A 184 5.53 -6.02 10.88
C ARG A 184 5.28 -5.03 9.77
N VAL A 185 6.20 -4.99 8.82
CA VAL A 185 6.14 -4.11 7.66
C VAL A 185 5.99 -4.96 6.40
N ILE A 186 5.01 -4.60 5.58
CA ILE A 186 4.79 -5.14 4.25
C ILE A 186 5.33 -4.12 3.27
N VAL A 187 6.34 -4.52 2.52
CA VAL A 187 7.09 -3.70 1.56
C VAL A 187 7.30 -4.55 0.32
N ILE A 188 6.21 -4.85 -0.39
CA ILE A 188 6.24 -5.68 -1.60
C ILE A 188 6.17 -4.77 -2.81
N ASP A 189 7.20 -4.81 -3.65
CA ASP A 189 7.12 -4.21 -4.98
C ASP A 189 6.07 -5.00 -5.79
N ARG A 190 5.14 -4.29 -6.46
CA ARG A 190 4.11 -4.92 -7.32
C ARG A 190 3.02 -5.72 -6.58
N LEU A 191 2.48 -5.17 -5.48
CA LEU A 191 1.26 -5.69 -4.84
C LEU A 191 0.04 -5.96 -5.77
N PRO A 192 -0.20 -5.25 -6.90
CA PRO A 192 -1.36 -5.50 -7.78
C PRO A 192 -1.38 -6.84 -8.56
N THR A 193 -0.72 -7.89 -8.06
CA THR A 193 -0.62 -9.19 -8.72
C THR A 193 -1.39 -10.30 -8.00
N LEU A 194 -2.02 -10.05 -6.85
CA LEU A 194 -2.78 -11.07 -6.14
C LEU A 194 -4.09 -11.43 -6.85
N VAL A 195 -4.66 -10.47 -7.60
CA VAL A 195 -5.79 -10.68 -8.50
C VAL A 195 -5.42 -10.19 -9.90
N ALA A 196 -4.32 -10.76 -10.43
CA ALA A 196 -3.67 -10.32 -11.66
C ALA A 196 -4.60 -10.21 -12.88
N ARG A 197 -5.62 -11.08 -12.96
CA ARG A 197 -6.61 -11.06 -14.04
C ARG A 197 -7.42 -9.76 -14.00
N GLU A 198 -8.10 -9.49 -12.89
CA GLU A 198 -8.91 -8.28 -12.72
C GLU A 198 -8.07 -7.00 -12.89
N CYS A 199 -6.86 -6.96 -12.34
CA CYS A 199 -5.95 -5.83 -12.56
C CYS A 199 -5.59 -5.64 -14.04
N SER A 200 -5.36 -6.73 -14.77
CA SER A 200 -5.06 -6.68 -16.20
C SER A 200 -6.27 -6.25 -17.02
N GLU A 201 -7.46 -6.74 -16.71
CA GLU A 201 -8.71 -6.35 -17.36
C GLU A 201 -8.99 -4.85 -17.15
N GLU A 202 -8.87 -4.35 -15.91
CA GLU A 202 -9.09 -2.95 -15.57
C GLU A 202 -8.08 -2.01 -16.24
N TYR A 203 -6.79 -2.35 -16.16
CA TYR A 203 -5.76 -1.57 -16.83
C TYR A 203 -5.98 -1.55 -18.35
N SER A 204 -6.35 -2.69 -18.94
CA SER A 204 -6.64 -2.80 -20.37
C SER A 204 -7.81 -1.91 -20.79
N ILE A 205 -8.89 -1.86 -19.99
CA ILE A 205 -10.04 -0.98 -20.25
C ILE A 205 -9.63 0.50 -20.21
N LEU A 206 -8.80 0.90 -19.25
CA LEU A 206 -8.30 2.28 -19.13
C LEU A 206 -7.31 2.65 -20.24
N LEU A 207 -6.53 1.68 -20.70
CA LEU A 207 -5.52 1.85 -21.75
C LEU A 207 -6.15 1.85 -23.16
N LEU A 208 -7.22 1.10 -23.37
CA LEU A 208 -7.85 0.89 -24.68
C LEU A 208 -8.18 2.19 -25.45
N PRO A 209 -8.76 3.25 -24.84
CA PRO A 209 -8.99 4.51 -25.55
C PRO A 209 -7.72 5.13 -26.12
N ASN A 210 -6.59 4.99 -25.43
CA ASN A 210 -5.30 5.46 -25.93
C ASN A 210 -4.80 4.55 -27.06
N LEU A 211 -4.88 3.23 -26.92
CA LEU A 211 -4.47 2.27 -27.96
C LEU A 211 -5.22 2.49 -29.28
N LEU A 212 -6.52 2.75 -29.22
CA LEU A 212 -7.34 3.04 -30.40
C LEU A 212 -6.91 4.32 -31.14
N THR A 213 -6.14 5.21 -30.51
CA THR A 213 -5.62 6.44 -31.14
C THR A 213 -4.18 6.30 -31.68
N LEU A 214 -3.56 5.12 -31.54
CA LEU A 214 -2.15 4.91 -31.90
C LEU A 214 -1.84 5.20 -33.37
N TYR A 215 -2.79 4.94 -34.28
CA TYR A 215 -2.64 5.22 -35.72
C TYR A 215 -2.51 6.73 -36.05
N ARG A 216 -2.81 7.62 -35.09
CA ARG A 216 -2.65 9.09 -35.21
C ARG A 216 -1.70 9.63 -34.12
N ARG A 217 -0.71 8.83 -33.70
CA ARG A 217 0.22 9.16 -32.59
C ARG A 217 0.95 10.51 -32.75
N ASP A 218 1.13 10.99 -33.97
CA ASP A 218 1.77 12.25 -34.36
C ASP A 218 0.88 13.49 -34.16
N ARG A 219 -0.45 13.30 -34.13
CA ARG A 219 -1.45 14.38 -34.15
C ARG A 219 -1.79 14.96 -32.77
N GLY A 220 -1.25 14.43 -31.68
CA GLY A 220 -1.46 14.95 -30.32
C GLY A 220 -1.80 13.86 -29.30
N GLY A 221 -2.36 14.27 -28.16
CA GLY A 221 -2.83 13.34 -27.12
C GLY A 221 -1.72 12.66 -26.32
N ALA A 222 -2.04 11.51 -25.72
CA ALA A 222 -1.14 10.79 -24.82
C ALA A 222 0.15 10.33 -25.51
N TRP A 223 0.07 9.85 -26.75
CA TRP A 223 1.24 9.35 -27.49
C TRP A 223 2.28 10.42 -27.79
N LYS A 224 1.85 11.60 -28.25
CA LYS A 224 2.76 12.72 -28.52
C LYS A 224 3.46 13.20 -27.23
N ARG A 225 2.73 13.28 -26.12
CA ARG A 225 3.32 13.60 -24.81
C ARG A 225 4.33 12.55 -24.37
N ALA A 226 4.00 11.26 -24.52
CA ALA A 226 4.91 10.17 -24.19
C ALA A 226 6.21 10.23 -25.03
N GLU A 227 6.11 10.49 -26.34
CA GLU A 227 7.27 10.68 -27.21
C GLU A 227 8.12 11.90 -26.80
N GLN A 228 7.47 13.01 -26.46
CA GLN A 228 8.17 14.21 -25.98
C GLN A 228 8.95 13.93 -24.69
N THR A 229 8.31 13.28 -23.71
CA THR A 229 8.98 12.88 -22.46
C THR A 229 10.16 11.97 -22.74
N TYR A 230 10.01 10.94 -23.57
CA TYR A 230 11.11 10.05 -23.96
C TYR A 230 12.30 10.83 -24.57
N ARG A 231 12.02 11.77 -25.48
CA ARG A 231 13.06 12.60 -26.11
C ARG A 231 13.76 13.54 -25.13
N ILE A 232 13.03 14.09 -24.15
CA ILE A 232 13.60 14.94 -23.08
C ILE A 232 14.57 14.12 -22.23
N VAL A 233 14.10 13.02 -21.64
CA VAL A 233 14.91 12.16 -20.77
C VAL A 233 16.13 11.61 -21.52
N ARG A 234 15.98 11.21 -22.79
CA ARG A 234 17.10 10.75 -23.63
C ARG A 234 18.16 11.83 -23.84
N ARG A 235 17.78 13.11 -23.94
CA ARG A 235 18.72 14.22 -24.10
C ARG A 235 19.49 14.46 -22.79
N GLU A 236 18.79 14.49 -21.66
CA GLU A 236 19.39 14.65 -20.33
C GLU A 236 20.44 13.58 -20.04
N GLN A 237 20.11 12.31 -20.29
CA GLN A 237 21.04 11.18 -20.12
C GLN A 237 22.29 11.29 -21.02
N ARG A 238 22.13 11.80 -22.25
CA ARG A 238 23.26 12.01 -23.17
C ARG A 238 24.17 13.17 -22.75
N SER A 239 23.62 14.19 -22.11
CA SER A 239 24.40 15.30 -21.57
C SER A 239 25.19 14.85 -20.33
N GLN A 240 24.55 14.13 -19.40
CA GLN A 240 25.20 13.58 -18.21
C GLN A 240 26.38 12.66 -18.58
N HIS A 241 26.17 11.75 -19.53
CA HIS A 241 27.25 10.86 -19.98
C HIS A 241 28.43 11.58 -20.66
N ARG A 242 28.18 12.76 -21.27
CA ARG A 242 29.23 13.60 -21.88
C ARG A 242 29.98 14.47 -20.87
N GLU A 243 29.36 14.80 -19.73
CA GLU A 243 30.00 15.54 -18.64
C GLU A 243 30.84 14.62 -17.74
N GLU A 244 30.53 13.32 -17.71
CA GLU A 244 31.27 12.28 -16.98
C GLU A 244 32.40 11.62 -17.79
N SER A 245 32.51 11.89 -19.10
CA SER A 245 33.56 11.36 -20.00
C SER A 245 34.62 12.42 -20.31
#